data_AF-A0A7W4B5M0-F1
#
_entry.id   AF-A0A7W4B5M0-F1
#
_cell.length_a   1.000
_cell.length_b   1.000
_cell.length_c   1.000
_cell.angle_alpha   90.00
_cell.angle_beta   90.00
_cell.angle_gamma   90.00
#
_symmetry.space_group_name_H-M   'P 1'
#
loop_
_entity.id
_entity.type
_entity.pdbx_description
1 polymer ?
#
loop_
_entity_poly.entity_id
_entity_poly.type
_entity_poly.pdbx_seq_one_letter_code
_entity_poly.pdbx_strand_id
1 'polypeptide(L)' 'MKFDMAITDNFASFYDEQEGSHIFIGSFDNENFEVRIGSLEDSKPVGNIVAFTDDELNIGLLELYNEQK' A
#
# COMPACT_ATOMS: atom_id res chain seq x y z
N MET A 1 2.13 4.44 -8.63
CA MET A 1 2.46 4.30 -7.19
C MET A 1 3.95 4.11 -7.05
N LYS A 2 4.62 4.82 -6.15
CA LYS A 2 5.99 4.52 -5.75
C LYS A 2 6.13 4.80 -4.26
N PHE A 3 6.31 3.75 -3.47
CA PHE A 3 6.56 3.81 -2.03
C PHE A 3 8.07 3.77 -1.77
N ASP A 4 8.54 4.52 -0.78
CA ASP A 4 9.93 4.56 -0.30
C ASP A 4 9.93 4.04 1.15
N MET A 5 10.61 2.92 1.43
CA MET A 5 10.62 2.27 2.74
C MET A 5 11.54 2.99 3.74
N ALA A 6 11.58 4.32 3.71
CA ALA A 6 12.25 5.10 4.74
C ALA A 6 11.56 4.86 6.09
N ILE A 7 12.33 4.52 7.14
CA ILE A 7 11.80 4.26 8.49
C ILE A 7 10.99 5.45 9.03
N THR A 8 11.30 6.67 8.58
CA THR A 8 10.56 7.90 8.92
C THR A 8 9.22 8.04 8.19
N ASP A 9 8.98 7.25 7.15
CA ASP A 9 7.82 7.28 6.26
C ASP A 9 7.15 5.89 6.22
N ASN A 10 6.85 5.35 7.39
CA ASN A 10 6.18 4.05 7.56
C ASN A 10 4.67 4.06 7.22
N PHE A 11 4.19 5.14 6.60
CA PHE A 11 2.81 5.27 6.12
C PHE A 11 2.78 6.13 4.85
N ALA A 12 2.00 5.70 3.86
CA ALA A 12 1.66 6.51 2.70
C ALA A 12 0.25 6.22 2.21
N SER A 13 -0.29 7.17 1.45
CA SER A 13 -1.54 6.98 0.71
C SER A 13 -1.39 7.48 -0.72
N PHE A 14 -1.95 6.74 -1.66
CA PHE A 14 -2.01 7.11 -3.08
C PHE A 14 -3.46 7.20 -3.52
N TYR A 15 -3.80 8.14 -4.39
CA TYR A 15 -5.12 8.26 -5.01
C TYR A 15 -5.05 7.75 -6.45
N ASP A 16 -5.89 6.78 -6.80
CA ASP A 16 -6.12 6.36 -8.18
C ASP A 16 -7.33 7.13 -8.74
N GLU A 17 -7.07 8.09 -9.62
CA GLU A 17 -8.10 8.88 -10.28
C GLU A 17 -9.01 8.06 -11.20
N GLN A 18 -8.54 6.93 -11.74
CA GLN A 18 -9.30 6.09 -12.67
C GLN A 18 -10.38 5.31 -11.92
N GLU A 19 -10.02 4.71 -10.79
CA GLU A 19 -10.93 3.92 -9.95
C GLU A 19 -11.65 4.78 -8.90
N GLY A 20 -11.23 6.04 -8.72
CA GLY A 20 -11.78 6.94 -7.70
C GLY A 20 -11.53 6.44 -6.28
N SER A 21 -10.43 5.74 -6.04
CA SER A 21 -10.12 5.10 -4.76
C SER A 21 -8.74 5.48 -4.22
N HIS A 22 -8.59 5.40 -2.91
CA HIS A 22 -7.33 5.54 -2.19
C HIS A 22 -6.76 4.17 -1.85
N ILE A 23 -5.44 4.09 -1.90
CA ILE A 23 -4.65 2.95 -1.44
C ILE A 23 -3.82 3.44 -0.27
N PHE A 24 -4.07 2.88 0.91
CA PHE A 24 -3.38 3.20 2.15
C PHE A 24 -2.41 2.08 2.50
N ILE A 25 -1.19 2.45 2.85
CA ILE A 25 -0.11 1.52 3.16
C ILE A 25 0.49 1.97 4.47
N GLY A 26 0.61 1.06 5.43
CA GLY A 26 1.19 1.38 6.74
C GLY A 26 1.97 0.20 7.31
N SER A 27 3.03 0.49 8.07
CA SER A 27 3.83 -0.50 8.77
C SER A 27 4.26 0.00 10.15
N PHE A 28 4.38 -0.91 11.11
CA PHE A 28 4.93 -0.60 12.44
C PHE A 28 6.40 -1.00 12.58
N ASP A 29 6.87 -1.95 11.77
CA ASP A 29 8.21 -2.56 11.84
C ASP A 29 9.05 -2.29 10.59
N ASN A 30 8.48 -1.64 9.57
CA ASN A 30 9.08 -1.41 8.27
C ASN A 30 9.44 -2.70 7.50
N GLU A 31 8.75 -3.80 7.82
CA GLU A 31 8.90 -5.10 7.14
C GLU A 31 7.52 -5.65 6.71
N ASN A 32 6.52 -5.55 7.59
CA ASN A 32 5.15 -5.95 7.35
C ASN A 32 4.28 -4.72 7.06
N PHE A 33 3.77 -4.62 5.83
CA PHE A 33 2.97 -3.49 5.36
C PHE A 33 1.50 -3.92 5.20
N GLU A 34 0.60 -3.35 6.00
CA GLU A 34 -0.85 -3.48 5.81
C GLU A 34 -1.29 -2.59 4.66
N VAL A 35 -2.08 -3.16 3.74
CA VAL A 35 -2.63 -2.44 2.60
C VAL A 35 -4.16 -2.41 2.69
N ARG A 36 -4.72 -1.22 2.51
CA ARG A 36 -6.17 -0.99 2.51
C ARG A 36 -6.57 -0.19 1.27
N ILE A 37 -7.74 -0.49 0.73
CA ILE A 37 -8.28 0.23 -0.43
C ILE A 37 -9.71 0.69 -0.16
N GLY A 38 -10.03 1.91 -0.60
CA GLY A 38 -11.37 2.47 -0.55
C GLY A 38 -11.35 4.00 -0.51
N SER A 39 -12.29 4.60 0.21
CA SER A 39 -12.30 6.05 0.44
C SER A 39 -11.59 6.42 1.74
N LEU A 40 -11.46 7.73 2.01
CA LEU A 40 -10.97 8.23 3.30
C LEU A 40 -11.87 7.81 4.49
N GLU A 41 -13.17 7.59 4.24
CA GLU A 41 -14.15 7.26 5.27
C GLU A 41 -14.44 5.76 5.37
N ASP A 42 -14.28 5.03 4.26
CA ASP A 42 -14.55 3.59 4.16
C ASP A 42 -13.48 2.92 3.30
N SER A 43 -12.47 2.35 3.96
CA SER A 43 -11.43 1.53 3.35
C SER A 43 -11.41 0.14 3.97
N LYS A 44 -11.14 -0.88 3.15
CA LYS A 44 -11.08 -2.28 3.58
C LYS A 44 -9.66 -2.82 3.45
N PRO A 45 -9.23 -3.66 4.40
CA PRO A 45 -7.95 -4.36 4.27
C PRO A 45 -8.02 -5.30 3.06
N VAL A 46 -7.02 -5.23 2.20
CA VAL A 46 -6.92 -6.08 1.00
C VAL A 46 -5.80 -7.11 1.13
N GLY A 47 -4.82 -6.87 2.01
CA GLY A 47 -3.74 -7.81 2.28
C GLY A 47 -2.60 -7.18 3.06
N ASN A 48 -1.57 -7.99 3.28
CA ASN A 48 -0.30 -7.55 3.85
C ASN A 48 0.83 -7.92 2.90
N ILE A 49 1.87 -7.10 2.84
CA ILE A 49 3.09 -7.35 2.06
C ILE A 49 4.26 -7.43 3.03
N VAL A 50 5.06 -8.49 2.91
CA VAL A 50 6.36 -8.58 3.58
C VAL A 50 7.41 -8.15 2.58
N ALA A 51 8.19 -7.12 2.91
CA ALA A 51 9.24 -6.60 2.04
C ALA A 51 10.42 -6.11 2.87
N PHE A 52 11.62 -6.23 2.31
CA PHE A 52 12.88 -5.76 2.90
C PHE A 52 13.55 -4.69 2.04
N THR A 53 12.98 -4.40 0.87
CA THR A 53 13.46 -3.38 -0.08
C THR A 53 12.28 -2.67 -0.74
N ASP A 54 12.52 -1.43 -1.19
CA ASP A 54 11.54 -0.66 -1.94
C ASP A 54 11.00 -1.41 -3.16
N ASP A 55 11.87 -2.12 -3.88
CA ASP A 55 11.49 -2.85 -5.08
C ASP A 55 10.52 -4.00 -4.75
N GLU A 56 10.80 -4.77 -3.70
CA GLU A 56 9.90 -5.84 -3.22
C GLU A 56 8.54 -5.29 -2.81
N LEU A 57 8.52 -4.19 -2.05
CA LEU A 57 7.26 -3.56 -1.63
C LEU A 57 6.46 -3.07 -2.84
N ASN A 58 7.09 -2.36 -3.77
CA ASN A 58 6.39 -1.81 -4.93
C ASN A 58 5.88 -2.89 -5.89
N ILE A 59 6.60 -4.00 -6.06
CA ILE A 59 6.13 -5.16 -6.83
C ILE A 59 4.90 -5.78 -6.14
N GLY A 60 4.98 -6.06 -4.84
CA GLY A 60 3.87 -6.63 -4.09
C GLY A 60 2.64 -5.73 -4.07
N LEU A 61 2.83 -4.40 -3.98
CA LEU A 61 1.74 -3.42 -4.04
C LEU A 61 1.04 -3.46 -5.39
N LEU A 62 1.80 -3.56 -6.48
CA LEU A 62 1.25 -3.64 -7.83
C LEU A 62 0.46 -4.95 -8.03
N GLU A 63 1.01 -6.08 -7.58
CA GLU A 63 0.34 -7.39 -7.64
C GLU A 63 -0.97 -7.38 -6.86
N LEU A 64 -0.91 -7.01 -5.58
CA LEU A 64 -2.08 -6.97 -4.70
C LEU A 64 -3.16 -6.01 -5.22
N TYR A 65 -2.76 -4.86 -5.77
CA TYR A 65 -3.69 -3.89 -6.35
C TYR A 65 -4.41 -4.43 -7.58
N ASN A 66 -3.68 -5.10 -8.48
CA ASN A 66 -4.25 -5.66 -9.70
C ASN A 66 -5.25 -6.79 -9.42
N GLU A 67 -5.12 -7.50 -8.29
CA GLU A 67 -6.09 -8.52 -7.85
C GLU A 67 -7.43 -7.94 -7.39
N GLN A 68 -7.50 -6.63 -7.11
CA GLN A 68 -8.74 -5.96 -6.69
C GLN A 68 -9.57 -5.40 -7.85
N LYS A 69 -9.08 -5.56 -9.09
CA LYS A 69 -9.77 -5.16 -10.33
C LYS A 69 -10.51 -6.34 -10.96
#